data_AF-A4J303-F1
#
_entry.id   AF-A4J303-F1
#
_cell.length_a   1.000
_cell.length_b   1.000
_cell.length_c   1.000
_cell.angle_alpha   90.00
_cell.angle_beta   90.00
_cell.angle_gamma   90.00
#
_symmetry.space_group_name_H-M   'P 1'
#
loop_
_entity.id
_entity.type
_entity.pdbx_description
1 polymer ?
#
loop_
_entity_poly.entity_id
_entity_poly.type
_entity_poly.pdbx_seq_one_letter_code
_entity_poly.pdbx_strand_id
1 'polypeptide(L)'
;MCNDGCPQKTDIIDCYLNAFYYCRMKLVDIANAIGVSPDAVEKGLKRFDKVAYVYERDMRKSQNKLKRIEKERVRKQVAREVTSMENKPYYLMARRLLNDKEIISVFRRAFELQGLSLNDNNEQNLCSRYIPSTGKLHHPVPMEAQAAVELIMPSGIKRTVEYEMRALKADLVGVPGPAILDISGYLKAGNIDDAIKLANLAIMTAGYVPSDASLGDIRDGVVKVTKPSEINEVYELYIKDSLKMAKVSDIPGIGELRGQEAKKKINSWMSQARAAERSASDWGKRSLTGKKGRGGGVVNLEQRQKFSALNGN
;
A
#
# COMPACT_ATOMS: atom_id res chain seq x y z
N MET A 1 77.78 -14.16 -5.00
CA MET A 1 77.87 -15.63 -5.02
C MET A 1 77.69 -16.11 -3.58
N CYS A 2 76.60 -16.82 -3.29
CA CYS A 2 76.52 -17.70 -2.12
C CYS A 2 76.14 -19.07 -2.69
N ASN A 3 77.17 -19.79 -3.14
CA ASN A 3 77.11 -21.22 -3.38
C ASN A 3 77.33 -21.90 -2.03
N ASP A 4 76.66 -23.04 -1.88
CA ASP A 4 76.73 -24.02 -0.80
C ASP A 4 76.00 -23.65 0.51
N GLY A 5 74.81 -24.23 0.65
CA GLY A 5 74.24 -24.64 1.93
C GLY A 5 74.10 -23.58 3.02
N CYS A 6 73.38 -22.48 2.76
CA CYS A 6 72.90 -21.65 3.88
C CYS A 6 71.75 -22.41 4.58
N PRO A 7 71.92 -22.87 5.84
CA PRO A 7 70.93 -23.72 6.54
C PRO A 7 69.56 -23.02 6.71
N GLN A 8 69.55 -21.68 6.66
CA GLN A 8 68.31 -20.88 6.67
C GLN A 8 67.41 -21.15 5.46
N LYS A 9 67.94 -21.57 4.30
CA LYS A 9 67.12 -21.79 3.09
C LYS A 9 66.38 -23.12 3.10
N THR A 10 66.94 -24.16 3.72
CA THR A 10 66.29 -25.47 3.88
C THR A 10 65.23 -25.43 4.97
N ASP A 11 65.48 -24.72 6.08
CA ASP A 11 64.52 -24.57 7.19
C ASP A 11 63.21 -23.90 6.75
N ILE A 12 63.30 -22.91 5.86
CA ILE A 12 62.13 -22.20 5.33
C ILE A 12 61.29 -23.10 4.41
N ILE A 13 61.93 -24.00 3.65
CA ILE A 13 61.24 -24.93 2.74
C ILE A 13 60.55 -26.04 3.54
N ASP A 14 61.18 -26.57 4.58
CA ASP A 14 60.59 -27.60 5.43
C ASP A 14 59.46 -27.05 6.31
N CYS A 15 59.64 -25.86 6.89
CA CYS A 15 58.54 -25.14 7.57
C CYS A 15 57.35 -24.91 6.64
N TYR A 16 57.61 -24.59 5.37
CA TYR A 16 56.57 -24.37 4.36
C TYR A 16 55.86 -25.66 3.94
N LEU A 17 56.61 -26.72 3.59
CA LEU A 17 56.05 -28.01 3.19
C LEU A 17 55.15 -28.56 4.31
N ASN A 18 55.60 -28.42 5.56
CA ASN A 18 54.81 -28.83 6.70
C ASN A 18 53.53 -27.99 6.88
N ALA A 19 53.64 -26.67 6.78
CA ALA A 19 52.49 -25.77 6.93
C ALA A 19 51.45 -25.92 5.79
N PHE A 20 51.89 -26.20 4.56
CA PHE A 20 51.01 -26.33 3.41
C PHE A 20 50.37 -27.72 3.29
N TYR A 21 51.15 -28.79 3.36
CA TYR A 21 50.63 -30.15 3.16
C TYR A 21 49.95 -30.71 4.41
N TYR A 22 50.53 -30.51 5.61
CA TYR A 22 49.97 -31.06 6.85
C TYR A 22 48.97 -30.10 7.51
N CYS A 23 49.25 -28.80 7.55
CA CYS A 23 48.38 -27.83 8.23
C CYS A 23 47.37 -27.12 7.32
N ARG A 24 47.44 -27.32 5.99
CA ARG A 24 46.56 -26.68 4.99
C ARG A 24 46.42 -25.16 5.16
N MET A 25 47.49 -24.49 5.60
CA MET A 25 47.49 -23.04 5.81
C MET A 25 47.50 -22.29 4.48
N LYS A 26 46.91 -21.08 4.45
CA LYS A 26 46.99 -20.22 3.25
C LYS A 26 48.37 -19.60 3.15
N LEU A 27 48.77 -19.20 1.94
CA LEU A 27 50.07 -18.53 1.71
C LEU A 27 50.29 -17.31 2.60
N VAL A 28 49.22 -16.54 2.88
CA VAL A 28 49.31 -15.37 3.78
C VAL A 28 49.61 -15.80 5.21
N ASP A 29 49.01 -16.89 5.68
CA ASP A 29 49.19 -17.39 7.03
C ASP A 29 50.58 -18.02 7.20
N ILE A 30 51.06 -18.71 6.16
CA ILE A 30 52.41 -19.27 6.11
C ILE A 30 53.47 -18.15 6.06
N ALA A 31 53.21 -17.12 5.26
CA ALA A 31 54.07 -15.94 5.16
C ALA A 31 54.19 -15.22 6.52
N ASN A 32 53.06 -15.07 7.23
CA ASN A 32 53.03 -14.50 8.57
C ASN A 32 53.79 -15.39 9.59
N ALA A 33 53.63 -16.72 9.51
CA ALA A 33 54.31 -17.66 10.42
C ALA A 33 55.83 -17.68 10.23
N ILE A 34 56.30 -17.50 8.99
CA ILE A 34 57.73 -17.50 8.63
C ILE A 34 58.33 -16.08 8.67
N GLY A 35 57.50 -15.04 8.83
CA GLY A 35 57.95 -13.64 8.87
C GLY A 35 58.43 -13.10 7.51
N VAL A 36 57.87 -13.60 6.41
CA VAL A 36 58.23 -13.23 5.03
C VAL A 36 57.02 -12.68 4.27
N SER A 37 57.24 -12.06 3.11
CA SER A 37 56.12 -11.61 2.28
C SER A 37 55.43 -12.79 1.58
N PRO A 38 54.09 -12.76 1.40
CA PRO A 38 53.36 -13.79 0.65
C PRO A 38 53.91 -14.02 -0.77
N ASP A 39 54.42 -12.96 -1.38
CA ASP A 39 55.05 -12.97 -2.70
C ASP A 39 56.37 -13.77 -2.72
N ALA A 40 57.15 -13.70 -1.65
CA ALA A 40 58.38 -14.47 -1.51
C ALA A 40 58.08 -15.97 -1.37
N VAL A 41 57.02 -16.31 -0.62
CA VAL A 41 56.52 -17.68 -0.49
C VAL A 41 56.02 -18.21 -1.83
N GLU A 42 55.23 -17.43 -2.57
CA GLU A 42 54.73 -17.80 -3.91
C GLU A 42 55.88 -18.03 -4.93
N LYS A 43 56.90 -17.16 -4.92
CA LYS A 43 58.09 -17.34 -5.77
C LYS A 43 58.89 -18.59 -5.38
N GLY A 44 58.99 -18.89 -4.09
CA GLY A 44 59.60 -20.12 -3.57
C GLY A 44 58.88 -21.37 -4.10
N LEU A 45 57.56 -21.43 -3.92
CA LEU A 45 56.70 -22.49 -4.47
C LEU A 45 56.92 -22.73 -5.95
N LYS A 46 56.85 -21.66 -6.74
CA LYS A 46 56.97 -21.75 -8.20
C LYS A 46 58.32 -22.36 -8.63
N ARG A 47 59.36 -22.21 -7.80
CA ARG A 47 60.72 -22.69 -8.08
C ARG A 47 60.99 -24.09 -7.53
N PHE A 48 60.46 -24.44 -6.37
CA PHE A 48 60.79 -25.68 -5.65
C PHE A 48 59.68 -26.75 -5.71
N ASP A 49 58.40 -26.37 -5.76
CA ASP A 49 57.28 -27.32 -5.88
C ASP A 49 56.18 -26.75 -6.79
N LYS A 50 56.34 -27.03 -8.09
CA LYS A 50 55.42 -26.58 -9.14
C LYS A 50 54.03 -27.22 -9.00
N VAL A 51 53.92 -28.40 -8.40
CA VAL A 51 52.64 -29.12 -8.24
C VAL A 51 51.81 -28.46 -7.15
N ALA A 52 52.40 -28.19 -5.99
CA ALA A 52 51.77 -27.42 -4.91
C ALA A 52 51.34 -26.03 -5.40
N TYR A 53 52.19 -25.35 -6.17
CA TYR A 53 51.89 -24.04 -6.74
C TYR A 53 50.63 -24.06 -7.63
N VAL A 54 50.51 -25.03 -8.54
CA VAL A 54 49.35 -25.15 -9.43
C VAL A 54 48.08 -25.42 -8.63
N TYR A 55 48.15 -26.34 -7.65
CA TYR A 55 47.02 -26.65 -6.78
C TYR A 55 46.54 -25.45 -5.97
N GLU A 56 47.44 -24.70 -5.33
CA GLU A 56 47.12 -23.50 -4.57
C GLU A 56 46.49 -22.41 -5.46
N ARG A 57 47.05 -22.21 -6.66
CA ARG A 57 46.53 -21.24 -7.62
C ARG A 57 45.11 -21.57 -8.04
N ASP A 58 44.82 -22.84 -8.29
CA ASP A 58 43.48 -23.27 -8.69
C ASP A 58 42.49 -23.24 -7.52
N MET A 59 42.94 -23.50 -6.29
CA MET A 59 42.18 -23.25 -5.06
C MET A 59 41.86 -21.76 -4.87
N ARG A 60 42.80 -20.84 -5.08
CA ARG A 60 42.52 -19.39 -5.04
C ARG A 60 41.51 -18.98 -6.11
N LYS A 61 41.63 -19.50 -7.34
CA LYS A 61 40.66 -19.24 -8.41
C LYS A 61 39.27 -19.75 -8.05
N SER A 62 39.15 -20.96 -7.51
CA SER A 62 37.87 -21.54 -7.12
C SER A 62 37.22 -20.76 -5.97
N GLN A 63 37.98 -20.40 -4.93
CA GLN A 63 37.52 -19.57 -3.83
C GLN A 63 37.10 -18.17 -4.30
N ASN A 64 37.86 -17.53 -5.19
CA ASN A 64 37.51 -16.23 -5.74
C ASN A 64 36.26 -16.31 -6.64
N LYS A 65 36.08 -17.41 -7.39
CA LYS A 65 34.85 -17.66 -8.15
C LYS A 65 33.65 -17.79 -7.22
N LEU A 66 33.77 -18.55 -6.12
CA LEU A 66 32.72 -18.68 -5.11
C LEU A 66 32.37 -17.33 -4.46
N LYS A 67 33.38 -16.55 -4.04
CA LYS A 67 33.19 -15.21 -3.49
C LYS A 67 32.48 -14.26 -4.46
N ARG A 68 32.79 -14.35 -5.76
CA ARG A 68 32.09 -13.55 -6.80
C ARG A 68 30.62 -13.95 -6.92
N ILE A 69 30.34 -15.26 -6.98
CA ILE A 69 28.96 -15.78 -7.04
C ILE A 69 28.16 -15.36 -5.81
N GLU A 70 28.74 -15.50 -4.61
CA GLU A 70 28.11 -15.11 -3.36
C GLU A 70 27.85 -13.61 -3.29
N LYS A 71 28.83 -12.78 -3.66
CA LYS A 71 28.65 -11.32 -3.74
C LYS A 71 27.58 -10.92 -4.75
N GLU A 72 27.47 -11.63 -5.87
CA GLU A 72 26.43 -11.40 -6.87
C GLU A 72 25.05 -11.84 -6.37
N ARG A 73 24.95 -12.97 -5.66
CA ARG A 73 23.71 -13.42 -5.00
C ARG A 73 23.23 -12.40 -3.98
N VAL A 74 24.12 -11.94 -3.10
CA VAL A 74 23.79 -10.91 -2.09
C VAL A 74 23.32 -9.62 -2.76
N ARG A 75 24.00 -9.16 -3.82
CA ARG A 75 23.56 -7.98 -4.60
C ARG A 75 22.17 -8.16 -5.19
N LYS A 76 21.89 -9.32 -5.80
CA LYS A 76 20.57 -9.63 -6.37
C LYS A 76 19.48 -9.72 -5.31
N GLN A 77 19.80 -10.26 -4.14
CA GLN A 77 18.88 -10.34 -3.02
C GLN A 77 18.55 -8.95 -2.46
N VAL A 78 19.57 -8.12 -2.19
CA VAL A 78 19.38 -6.74 -1.71
C VAL A 78 18.57 -5.92 -2.72
N ALA A 79 18.87 -6.04 -4.03
CA ALA A 79 18.10 -5.35 -5.06
C ALA A 79 16.62 -5.77 -5.04
N ARG A 80 16.32 -7.07 -4.92
CA ARG A 80 14.94 -7.57 -4.81
C ARG A 80 14.24 -7.06 -3.55
N GLU A 81 14.94 -7.00 -2.42
CA GLU A 81 14.39 -6.49 -1.16
C GLU A 81 14.08 -5.00 -1.24
N VAL A 82 14.93 -4.20 -1.88
CA VAL A 82 14.69 -2.76 -2.12
C VAL A 82 13.47 -2.56 -3.01
N THR A 83 13.40 -3.23 -4.16
CA THR A 83 12.25 -3.14 -5.08
C THR A 83 10.96 -3.65 -4.41
N SER A 84 11.06 -4.68 -3.57
CA SER A 84 9.94 -5.19 -2.79
C SER A 84 9.44 -4.19 -1.74
N MET A 85 10.31 -3.33 -1.20
CA MET A 85 9.89 -2.25 -0.30
C MET A 85 9.28 -1.06 -1.03
N GLU A 86 9.81 -0.69 -2.20
CA GLU A 86 9.29 0.41 -3.01
C GLU A 86 7.88 0.12 -3.55
N ASN A 87 7.59 -1.14 -3.88
CA ASN A 87 6.28 -1.58 -4.36
C ASN A 87 5.23 -1.73 -3.23
N LYS A 88 5.57 -1.48 -1.96
CA LYS A 88 4.59 -1.57 -0.88
C LYS A 88 3.65 -0.37 -0.91
N PRO A 89 2.35 -0.58 -0.63
CA PRO A 89 1.41 0.52 -0.48
C PRO A 89 1.89 1.50 0.60
N TYR A 90 1.91 2.79 0.26
CA TYR A 90 2.41 3.83 1.14
C TYR A 90 1.67 3.87 2.47
N TYR A 91 0.34 3.72 2.45
CA TYR A 91 -0.48 3.76 3.66
C TYR A 91 -0.11 2.68 4.69
N LEU A 92 0.33 1.49 4.23
CA LEU A 92 0.79 0.42 5.13
C LEU A 92 2.13 0.76 5.79
N MET A 93 3.03 1.41 5.05
CA MET A 93 4.31 1.86 5.57
C MET A 93 4.11 3.01 6.58
N ALA A 94 3.28 3.98 6.25
CA ALA A 94 2.91 5.07 7.17
C ALA A 94 2.26 4.52 8.44
N ARG A 95 1.32 3.58 8.33
CA ARG A 95 0.69 2.92 9.48
C ARG A 95 1.72 2.19 10.36
N ARG A 96 2.70 1.51 9.75
CA ARG A 96 3.76 0.82 10.49
C ARG A 96 4.62 1.80 11.29
N LEU A 97 4.97 2.95 10.69
CA LEU A 97 5.74 4.00 11.36
C LEU A 97 4.94 4.67 12.48
N LEU A 98 3.64 4.88 12.28
CA LEU A 98 2.73 5.40 13.29
C LEU A 98 2.45 4.42 14.44
N ASN A 99 2.87 3.16 14.36
CA ASN A 99 2.84 2.22 15.49
C ASN A 99 4.09 2.34 16.39
N ASP A 100 5.12 3.08 15.95
CA ASP A 100 6.34 3.30 16.72
C ASP A 100 6.12 4.42 17.75
N LYS A 101 6.37 4.11 19.04
CA LYS A 101 6.17 5.05 20.15
C LYS A 101 7.08 6.28 20.05
N GLU A 102 8.29 6.13 19.51
CA GLU A 102 9.22 7.24 19.35
C GLU A 102 8.76 8.20 18.26
N ILE A 103 8.26 7.66 17.14
CA ILE A 103 7.70 8.47 16.07
C ILE A 103 6.46 9.23 16.57
N ILE A 104 5.55 8.55 17.28
CA ILE A 104 4.37 9.19 17.87
C ILE A 104 4.76 10.34 18.80
N SER A 105 5.78 10.17 19.65
CA SER A 105 6.18 11.22 20.59
C SER A 105 6.72 12.46 19.88
N VAL A 106 7.45 12.27 18.77
CA VAL A 106 7.91 13.37 17.90
C VAL A 106 6.73 14.08 17.24
N PHE A 107 5.74 13.34 16.72
CA PHE A 107 4.53 13.92 16.14
C PHE A 107 3.72 14.72 17.17
N ARG A 108 3.58 14.20 18.40
CA ARG A 108 2.91 14.93 19.49
C ARG A 108 3.62 16.24 19.80
N ARG A 109 4.95 16.20 19.95
CA ARG A 109 5.76 17.39 20.20
C ARG A 109 5.71 18.40 19.05
N ALA A 110 5.73 17.92 17.80
CA ALA A 110 5.56 18.75 16.62
C ALA A 110 4.19 19.46 16.63
N PHE A 111 3.13 18.74 17.02
CA PHE A 111 1.78 19.27 17.11
C PHE A 111 1.61 20.32 18.23
N GLU A 112 2.18 20.08 19.41
CA GLU A 112 2.21 21.03 20.52
C GLU A 112 2.88 22.35 20.12
N LEU A 113 3.98 22.28 19.36
CA LEU A 113 4.68 23.46 18.85
C LEU A 113 3.85 24.29 17.87
N GLN A 114 2.81 23.72 17.24
CA GLN A 114 1.86 24.46 16.41
C GLN A 114 0.78 25.19 17.24
N GLY A 115 0.84 25.11 18.58
CA GLY A 115 -0.13 25.75 19.48
C GLY A 115 -1.50 25.06 19.48
N LEU A 116 -1.59 23.85 18.94
CA LEU A 116 -2.80 23.05 18.94
C LEU A 116 -2.81 22.15 20.19
N SER A 117 -3.83 22.27 21.05
CA SER A 117 -3.92 21.39 22.23
C SER A 117 -4.35 19.98 21.82
N LEU A 118 -3.60 18.99 22.30
CA LEU A 118 -3.97 17.57 22.23
C LEU A 118 -5.06 17.30 23.29
N ASN A 119 -6.31 17.66 22.97
CA ASN A 119 -7.44 17.03 23.64
C ASN A 119 -7.63 15.62 23.06
N ASP A 120 -8.15 14.66 23.82
CA ASP A 120 -8.39 13.28 23.36
C ASP A 120 -9.17 13.21 22.03
N ASN A 121 -10.08 14.16 21.81
CA ASN A 121 -10.81 14.32 20.54
C ASN A 121 -9.92 14.75 19.37
N ASN A 122 -8.90 15.59 19.60
CA ASN A 122 -7.96 16.03 18.55
C ASN A 122 -6.95 14.94 18.22
N GLU A 123 -6.51 14.16 19.21
CA GLU A 123 -5.63 13.00 18.99
C GLU A 123 -6.38 11.85 18.28
N GLN A 124 -7.64 11.59 18.66
CA GLN A 124 -8.51 10.70 17.89
C GLN A 124 -8.82 11.26 16.51
N ASN A 125 -9.03 12.57 16.31
CA ASN A 125 -9.25 13.15 14.98
C ASN A 125 -8.00 13.11 14.09
N LEU A 126 -6.80 13.23 14.66
CA LEU A 126 -5.54 12.97 13.95
C LEU A 126 -5.48 11.49 13.53
N CYS A 127 -5.61 10.54 14.44
CA CYS A 127 -5.51 9.12 14.11
C CYS A 127 -6.68 8.59 13.25
N SER A 128 -7.90 9.12 13.42
CA SER A 128 -9.11 8.72 12.67
C SER A 128 -9.26 9.42 11.32
N ARG A 129 -8.60 10.58 11.11
CA ARG A 129 -8.38 11.10 9.74
C ARG A 129 -7.54 10.16 8.89
N TYR A 130 -6.71 9.32 9.51
CA TYR A 130 -5.69 8.49 8.84
C TYR A 130 -5.90 6.97 8.96
N ILE A 131 -6.95 6.54 9.65
CA ILE A 131 -7.38 5.14 9.67
C ILE A 131 -8.84 5.17 9.26
N PRO A 132 -9.21 4.75 8.03
CA PRO A 132 -10.61 4.54 7.71
C PRO A 132 -11.08 3.46 8.68
N SER A 133 -11.86 3.85 9.68
CA SER A 133 -12.70 2.90 10.40
C SER A 133 -13.65 2.38 9.34
N THR A 134 -13.30 1.23 8.77
CA THR A 134 -14.17 0.47 7.88
C THR A 134 -15.37 0.02 8.71
N GLY A 135 -16.33 0.93 8.91
CA GLY A 135 -17.70 0.53 9.09
C GLY A 135 -18.03 -0.25 7.84
N LYS A 136 -18.23 -1.57 7.96
CA LYS A 136 -18.67 -2.44 6.88
C LYS A 136 -19.81 -1.72 6.14
N LEU A 137 -19.51 -1.20 4.96
CA LEU A 137 -20.51 -0.56 4.12
C LEU A 137 -21.32 -1.68 3.50
N HIS A 138 -22.52 -1.89 4.05
CA HIS A 138 -23.54 -2.65 3.35
C HIS A 138 -23.84 -1.93 2.03
N HIS A 139 -23.53 -2.61 0.92
CA HIS A 139 -23.91 -2.18 -0.42
C HIS A 139 -25.44 -2.16 -0.53
N PRO A 140 -26.11 -1.00 -0.72
CA PRO A 140 -27.52 -1.01 -1.04
C PRO A 140 -27.65 -1.21 -2.55
N VAL A 141 -27.79 -2.47 -2.96
CA VAL A 141 -28.51 -2.98 -4.15
C VAL A 141 -27.89 -2.71 -5.55
N PRO A 142 -27.92 -3.71 -6.46
CA PRO A 142 -27.46 -3.61 -7.84
C PRO A 142 -28.35 -2.71 -8.71
N MET A 143 -27.68 -2.01 -9.64
CA MET A 143 -28.18 -1.22 -10.79
C MET A 143 -29.67 -1.41 -11.14
N GLU A 144 -30.51 -0.44 -10.77
CA GLU A 144 -31.70 -0.12 -11.57
C GLU A 144 -31.25 0.63 -12.82
N ALA A 145 -31.88 0.35 -13.97
CA ALA A 145 -31.59 0.99 -15.24
C ALA A 145 -31.55 2.52 -15.07
N GLN A 146 -30.43 3.15 -15.46
CA GLN A 146 -30.29 4.60 -15.41
C GLN A 146 -31.49 5.24 -16.11
N ALA A 147 -32.22 6.10 -15.40
CA ALA A 147 -33.27 6.90 -16.02
C ALA A 147 -32.65 7.70 -17.18
N ALA A 148 -33.38 7.84 -18.28
CA ALA A 148 -32.94 8.69 -19.39
C ALA A 148 -32.48 10.04 -18.83
N VAL A 149 -31.32 10.54 -19.27
CA VAL A 149 -30.68 11.79 -18.78
C VAL A 149 -31.67 12.97 -18.73
N GLU A 150 -32.68 12.92 -19.61
CA GLU A 150 -33.76 13.89 -19.74
C GLU A 150 -34.77 13.90 -18.58
N LEU A 151 -34.79 12.89 -17.71
CA LEU A 151 -35.72 12.75 -16.59
C LEU A 151 -35.05 12.93 -15.21
N ILE A 152 -33.75 13.25 -15.19
CA ILE A 152 -33.00 13.33 -13.94
C ILE A 152 -33.28 14.68 -13.26
N MET A 153 -33.79 14.61 -12.02
CA MET A 153 -34.04 15.77 -11.17
C MET A 153 -32.77 16.23 -10.43
N PRO A 154 -32.63 17.53 -10.10
CA PRO A 154 -31.50 18.08 -9.33
C PRO A 154 -31.22 17.34 -8.02
N SER A 155 -32.26 16.96 -7.28
CA SER A 155 -32.15 16.14 -6.05
C SER A 155 -31.60 14.74 -6.32
N GLY A 156 -31.98 14.13 -7.45
CA GLY A 156 -31.42 12.86 -7.92
C GLY A 156 -29.94 12.98 -8.30
N ILE A 157 -29.56 14.08 -8.97
CA ILE A 157 -28.17 14.38 -9.33
C ILE A 157 -27.28 14.49 -8.10
N LYS A 158 -27.71 15.24 -7.08
CA LYS A 158 -26.95 15.35 -5.82
C LYS A 158 -26.70 13.98 -5.21
N ARG A 159 -27.72 13.12 -5.16
CA ARG A 159 -27.60 11.76 -4.63
C ARG A 159 -26.63 10.89 -5.46
N THR A 160 -26.63 11.02 -6.78
CA THR A 160 -25.69 10.31 -7.67
C THR A 160 -24.26 10.80 -7.44
N VAL A 161 -24.03 12.10 -7.43
CA VAL A 161 -22.70 12.69 -7.18
C VAL A 161 -22.20 12.31 -5.79
N GLU A 162 -23.06 12.34 -4.77
CA GLU A 162 -22.72 11.87 -3.42
C GLU A 162 -22.32 10.39 -3.40
N TYR A 163 -23.00 9.54 -4.20
CA TYR A 163 -22.66 8.13 -4.33
C TYR A 163 -21.30 7.95 -5.01
N GLU A 164 -21.05 8.61 -6.13
CA GLU A 164 -19.77 8.54 -6.85
C GLU A 164 -18.61 9.06 -6.00
N MET A 165 -18.81 10.16 -5.29
CA MET A 165 -17.79 10.72 -4.40
C MET A 165 -17.57 9.85 -3.17
N ARG A 166 -18.58 9.11 -2.71
CA ARG A 166 -18.41 8.07 -1.68
C ARG A 166 -17.62 6.89 -2.22
N ALA A 167 -17.86 6.45 -3.45
CA ALA A 167 -17.12 5.38 -4.10
C ALA A 167 -15.65 5.79 -4.30
N LEU A 168 -15.39 7.01 -4.77
CA LEU A 168 -14.04 7.57 -4.90
C LEU A 168 -13.34 7.64 -3.54
N LYS A 169 -14.02 8.12 -2.49
CA LYS A 169 -13.48 8.15 -1.12
C LYS A 169 -13.21 6.76 -0.55
N ALA A 170 -13.88 5.71 -1.02
CA ALA A 170 -13.65 4.35 -0.54
C ALA A 170 -12.29 3.80 -0.99
N ASP A 171 -11.73 4.32 -2.09
CA ASP A 171 -10.41 3.96 -2.59
C ASP A 171 -9.29 4.86 -2.04
N LEU A 172 -9.64 5.90 -1.31
CA LEU A 172 -8.69 6.83 -0.71
C LEU A 172 -8.42 6.50 0.75
N VAL A 173 -7.15 6.54 1.12
CA VAL A 173 -6.67 6.36 2.49
C VAL A 173 -6.06 7.65 2.98
N GLY A 174 -6.48 8.10 4.16
CA GLY A 174 -5.86 9.22 4.84
C GLY A 174 -4.46 8.83 5.31
N VAL A 175 -3.45 9.63 4.99
CA VAL A 175 -2.06 9.39 5.37
C VAL A 175 -1.36 10.69 5.79
N PRO A 176 -0.38 10.61 6.70
CA PRO A 176 0.56 11.70 6.89
C PRO A 176 1.35 11.96 5.61
N GLY A 177 1.89 13.16 5.48
CA GLY A 177 2.74 13.52 4.34
C GLY A 177 4.02 12.66 4.26
N PRO A 178 4.65 12.61 3.08
CA PRO A 178 5.74 11.67 2.77
C PRO A 178 6.97 11.81 3.65
N ALA A 179 7.17 12.98 4.26
CA ALA A 179 8.25 13.25 5.20
C ALA A 179 8.27 12.28 6.42
N ILE A 180 7.16 11.59 6.73
CA ILE A 180 7.13 10.58 7.79
C ILE A 180 8.16 9.46 7.58
N LEU A 181 8.47 9.13 6.32
CA LEU A 181 9.34 8.01 5.96
C LEU A 181 10.77 8.19 6.48
N ASP A 182 11.21 9.44 6.59
CA ASP A 182 12.59 9.78 6.90
C ASP A 182 12.82 10.00 8.40
N ILE A 183 11.76 10.23 9.18
CA ILE A 183 11.82 10.48 10.64
C ILE A 183 12.62 9.40 11.37
N SER A 184 12.38 8.12 11.03
CA SER A 184 13.06 6.99 11.67
C SER A 184 14.58 7.02 11.48
N GLY A 185 15.06 7.57 10.36
CA GLY A 185 16.50 7.71 10.09
C GLY A 185 17.14 8.77 10.98
N TYR A 186 16.46 9.91 11.15
CA TYR A 186 16.92 11.00 12.01
C TYR A 186 16.91 10.64 13.50
N LEU A 187 15.91 9.88 13.95
CA LEU A 187 15.87 9.37 15.32
C LEU A 187 17.04 8.43 15.62
N LYS A 188 17.36 7.50 14.69
CA LYS A 188 18.52 6.60 14.83
C LYS A 188 19.85 7.35 14.86
N ALA A 189 19.93 8.50 14.18
CA ALA A 189 21.10 9.37 14.19
C ALA A 189 21.18 10.28 15.44
N GLY A 190 20.17 10.26 16.32
CA GLY A 190 20.09 11.10 17.51
C GLY A 190 19.74 12.58 17.23
N ASN A 191 19.32 12.92 16.01
CA ASN A 191 18.97 14.29 15.63
C ASN A 191 17.46 14.53 15.77
N ILE A 192 17.05 14.90 16.99
CA ILE A 192 15.65 15.05 17.36
C ILE A 192 15.02 16.30 16.72
N ASP A 193 15.77 17.41 16.61
CA ASP A 193 15.23 18.67 16.08
C ASP A 193 14.83 18.55 14.62
N ASP A 194 15.64 17.88 13.79
CA ASP A 194 15.29 17.66 12.39
C ASP A 194 14.17 16.62 12.24
N ALA A 195 14.09 15.62 13.14
CA ALA A 195 12.95 14.71 13.20
C ALA A 195 11.62 15.47 13.48
N ILE A 196 11.65 16.46 14.38
CA ILE A 196 10.49 17.32 14.67
C ILE A 196 10.12 18.19 13.45
N LYS A 197 11.10 18.76 12.74
CA LYS A 197 10.84 19.53 11.51
C LYS A 197 10.17 18.67 10.44
N LEU A 198 10.64 17.43 10.25
CA LEU A 198 10.04 16.49 9.31
C LEU A 198 8.64 16.05 9.73
N ALA A 199 8.41 15.83 11.03
CA ALA A 199 7.07 15.55 11.54
C ALA A 199 6.11 16.72 11.28
N ASN A 200 6.55 17.96 11.50
CA ASN A 200 5.77 19.15 11.15
C ASN A 200 5.43 19.21 9.66
N LEU A 201 6.42 18.95 8.80
CA LEU A 201 6.20 18.89 7.36
C LEU A 201 5.18 17.80 6.98
N ALA A 202 5.29 16.61 7.59
CA ALA A 202 4.37 15.51 7.37
C ALA A 202 2.94 15.84 7.82
N ILE A 203 2.76 16.57 8.93
CA ILE A 203 1.45 17.05 9.39
C ILE A 203 0.86 18.04 8.38
N MET A 204 1.65 19.03 7.95
CA MET A 204 1.19 20.10 7.04
C MET A 204 0.84 19.59 5.64
N THR A 205 1.50 18.51 5.22
CA THR A 205 1.31 17.88 3.90
C THR A 205 0.45 16.62 3.97
N ALA A 206 -0.21 16.35 5.09
CA ALA A 206 -1.12 15.24 5.24
C ALA A 206 -2.36 15.39 4.35
N GLY A 207 -2.92 14.25 3.92
CA GLY A 207 -4.06 14.21 3.02
C GLY A 207 -4.44 12.80 2.65
N TYR A 208 -4.95 12.62 1.44
CA TYR A 208 -5.44 11.36 0.92
C TYR A 208 -4.58 10.84 -0.22
N VAL A 209 -4.39 9.52 -0.26
CA VAL A 209 -3.73 8.81 -1.35
C VAL A 209 -4.58 7.61 -1.77
N PRO A 210 -4.51 7.18 -3.04
CA PRO A 210 -5.08 5.90 -3.47
C PRO A 210 -4.55 4.73 -2.63
N SER A 211 -5.40 3.72 -2.42
CA SER A 211 -5.07 2.55 -1.61
C SER A 211 -3.95 1.68 -2.22
N ASP A 212 -3.79 1.76 -3.54
CA ASP A 212 -2.78 1.05 -4.34
C ASP A 212 -1.49 1.85 -4.56
N ALA A 213 -1.45 3.14 -4.18
CA ALA A 213 -0.29 3.99 -4.38
C ALA A 213 0.96 3.44 -3.69
N SER A 214 2.00 3.15 -4.48
CA SER A 214 3.24 2.58 -3.96
C SER A 214 4.11 3.63 -3.28
N LEU A 215 5.04 3.16 -2.43
CA LEU A 215 6.04 4.02 -1.81
C LEU A 215 6.90 4.75 -2.85
N GLY A 216 7.25 4.04 -3.94
CA GLY A 216 7.98 4.60 -5.08
C GLY A 216 7.23 5.76 -5.71
N ASP A 217 5.95 5.55 -6.05
CA ASP A 217 5.12 6.58 -6.71
C ASP A 217 4.99 7.86 -5.89
N ILE A 218 4.89 7.74 -4.56
CA ILE A 218 4.80 8.88 -3.65
C ILE A 218 6.15 9.61 -3.56
N ARG A 219 7.27 8.88 -3.52
CA ARG A 219 8.62 9.47 -3.45
C ARG A 219 9.03 10.16 -4.73
N ASP A 220 8.71 9.56 -5.87
CA ASP A 220 9.01 10.08 -7.19
C ASP A 220 8.04 11.21 -7.60
N GLY A 221 7.00 11.46 -6.79
CA GLY A 221 6.01 12.52 -7.01
C GLY A 221 5.00 12.20 -8.13
N VAL A 222 4.94 10.94 -8.57
CA VAL A 222 3.96 10.46 -9.55
C VAL A 222 2.55 10.54 -8.97
N VAL A 223 2.40 10.15 -7.70
CA VAL A 223 1.15 10.28 -6.95
C VAL A 223 1.29 11.39 -5.93
N LYS A 224 0.45 12.41 -6.04
CA LYS A 224 0.40 13.53 -5.08
C LYS A 224 -0.55 13.21 -3.93
N VAL A 225 -0.15 13.55 -2.71
CA VAL A 225 -1.06 13.56 -1.56
C VAL A 225 -2.11 14.66 -1.77
N THR A 226 -3.36 14.25 -1.92
CA THR A 226 -4.48 15.15 -2.22
C THR A 226 -5.02 15.74 -0.92
N LYS A 227 -5.15 17.06 -0.85
CA LYS A 227 -5.64 17.71 0.37
C LYS A 227 -7.16 17.50 0.53
N PRO A 228 -7.69 17.47 1.76
CA PRO A 228 -9.14 17.38 1.97
C PRO A 228 -9.93 18.51 1.28
N SER A 229 -9.37 19.71 1.19
CA SER A 229 -9.98 20.84 0.48
C SER A 229 -10.11 20.59 -1.03
N GLU A 230 -9.07 20.00 -1.65
CA GLU A 230 -9.07 19.66 -3.08
C GLU A 230 -10.18 18.64 -3.41
N ILE A 231 -10.43 17.66 -2.53
CA ILE A 231 -11.54 16.70 -2.71
C ILE A 231 -12.91 17.39 -2.62
N ASN A 232 -13.07 18.36 -1.73
CA ASN A 232 -14.31 19.12 -1.62
C ASN A 232 -14.53 20.03 -2.83
N GLU A 233 -13.47 20.63 -3.38
CA GLU A 233 -13.56 21.39 -4.62
C GLU A 233 -14.02 20.51 -5.79
N VAL A 234 -13.48 19.28 -5.90
CA VAL A 234 -13.94 18.30 -6.90
C VAL A 234 -15.43 17.97 -6.70
N TYR A 235 -15.87 17.75 -5.47
CA TYR A 235 -17.28 17.51 -5.14
C TYR A 235 -18.18 18.67 -5.60
N GLU A 236 -17.81 19.91 -5.27
CA GLU A 236 -18.60 21.09 -5.64
C GLU A 236 -18.64 21.31 -7.16
N LEU A 237 -17.52 21.08 -7.84
CA LEU A 237 -17.46 21.14 -9.30
C LEU A 237 -18.34 20.09 -9.95
N TYR A 238 -18.28 18.83 -9.48
CA TYR A 238 -19.13 17.74 -9.97
C TYR A 238 -20.61 18.05 -9.78
N ILE A 239 -21.00 18.57 -8.61
CA ILE A 239 -22.37 19.00 -8.37
C ILE A 239 -22.75 20.11 -9.33
N LYS A 240 -21.93 21.15 -9.45
CA LYS A 240 -22.22 22.31 -10.29
C LYS A 240 -22.40 21.92 -11.76
N ASP A 241 -21.52 21.09 -12.28
CA ASP A 241 -21.57 20.65 -13.68
C ASP A 241 -22.70 19.67 -13.94
N SER A 242 -22.95 18.74 -13.01
CA SER A 242 -24.07 17.81 -13.14
C SER A 242 -25.42 18.55 -13.04
N LEU A 243 -25.55 19.54 -12.16
CA LEU A 243 -26.78 20.34 -12.04
C LEU A 243 -27.10 21.12 -13.32
N LYS A 244 -26.11 21.54 -14.12
CA LYS A 244 -26.35 22.16 -15.43
C LYS A 244 -27.01 21.20 -16.42
N MET A 245 -26.85 19.89 -16.22
CA MET A 245 -27.44 18.86 -17.07
C MET A 245 -28.89 18.52 -16.68
N ALA A 246 -29.35 18.97 -15.50
CA ALA A 246 -30.72 18.74 -15.05
C ALA A 246 -31.69 19.57 -15.91
N LYS A 247 -32.51 18.89 -16.72
CA LYS A 247 -33.54 19.53 -17.56
C LYS A 247 -34.90 19.64 -16.87
N VAL A 248 -35.10 18.91 -15.78
CA VAL A 248 -36.38 18.80 -15.08
C VAL A 248 -36.28 19.48 -13.73
N SER A 249 -37.26 20.31 -13.37
CA SER A 249 -37.34 20.90 -12.03
C SER A 249 -37.55 19.82 -10.98
N ASP A 250 -36.99 20.01 -9.77
CA ASP A 250 -37.31 19.14 -8.65
C ASP A 250 -38.83 19.11 -8.42
N ILE A 251 -39.32 17.94 -8.02
CA ILE A 251 -40.72 17.81 -7.61
C ILE A 251 -40.89 18.63 -6.31
N PRO A 252 -41.84 19.59 -6.25
CA PRO A 252 -42.03 20.42 -5.07
C PRO A 252 -42.35 19.58 -3.83
N GLY A 253 -41.81 20.02 -2.70
CA GLY A 253 -42.08 19.43 -1.40
C GLY A 253 -43.57 19.55 -1.03
N ILE A 254 -44.07 18.72 -0.11
CA ILE A 254 -45.49 18.79 0.31
C ILE A 254 -45.87 20.18 0.81
N GLY A 255 -44.96 20.88 1.49
CA GLY A 255 -45.19 22.24 2.00
C GLY A 255 -45.30 23.31 0.90
N GLU A 256 -44.84 23.01 -0.32
CA GLU A 256 -44.88 23.93 -1.46
C GLU A 256 -46.12 23.69 -2.34
N LEU A 257 -46.79 22.54 -2.16
CA LEU A 257 -48.01 22.19 -2.88
C LEU A 257 -49.23 22.84 -2.23
N ARG A 258 -50.08 23.51 -3.01
CA ARG A 258 -51.29 24.16 -2.50
C ARG A 258 -52.56 23.33 -2.77
N GLY A 259 -53.49 23.35 -1.81
CA GLY A 259 -54.87 22.91 -1.99
C GLY A 259 -55.03 21.45 -2.43
N GLN A 260 -55.57 21.24 -3.63
CA GLN A 260 -55.93 19.92 -4.14
C GLN A 260 -54.72 19.07 -4.56
N GLU A 261 -53.61 19.68 -4.94
CA GLU A 261 -52.40 18.96 -5.40
C GLU A 261 -51.71 18.25 -4.24
N ALA A 262 -51.59 18.93 -3.09
CA ALA A 262 -51.08 18.33 -1.85
C ALA A 262 -51.95 17.13 -1.43
N LYS A 263 -53.29 17.26 -1.50
CA LYS A 263 -54.23 16.17 -1.19
C LYS A 263 -54.05 14.98 -2.15
N LYS A 264 -53.93 15.21 -3.45
CA LYS A 264 -53.69 14.14 -4.45
C LYS A 264 -52.38 13.40 -4.16
N LYS A 265 -51.30 14.12 -3.84
CA LYS A 265 -49.99 13.53 -3.55
C LYS A 265 -49.99 12.72 -2.24
N ILE A 266 -50.61 13.24 -1.18
CA ILE A 266 -50.80 12.52 0.09
C ILE A 266 -51.61 11.24 -0.14
N ASN A 267 -52.69 11.29 -0.91
CA ASN A 267 -53.49 10.11 -1.23
C ASN A 267 -52.71 9.07 -2.04
N SER A 268 -51.90 9.53 -3.00
CA SER A 268 -50.99 8.66 -3.76
C SER A 268 -49.98 7.97 -2.84
N TRP A 269 -49.36 8.70 -1.91
CA TRP A 269 -48.39 8.12 -0.95
C TRP A 269 -49.06 7.16 0.03
N MET A 270 -50.23 7.50 0.56
CA MET A 270 -51.04 6.59 1.39
C MET A 270 -51.39 5.30 0.62
N SER A 271 -51.71 5.41 -0.67
CA SER A 271 -51.98 4.26 -1.53
C SER A 271 -50.72 3.40 -1.73
N GLN A 272 -49.57 4.00 -1.99
CA GLN A 272 -48.28 3.30 -2.12
C GLN A 272 -47.85 2.63 -0.81
N ALA A 273 -47.99 3.32 0.33
CA ALA A 273 -47.69 2.77 1.65
C ALA A 273 -48.57 1.55 1.98
N ARG A 274 -49.89 1.64 1.73
CA ARG A 274 -50.82 0.51 1.88
C ARG A 274 -50.49 -0.64 0.93
N ALA A 275 -50.03 -0.35 -0.29
CA ALA A 275 -49.61 -1.38 -1.24
C ALA A 275 -48.31 -2.08 -0.80
N ALA A 276 -47.35 -1.33 -0.25
CA ALA A 276 -46.12 -1.88 0.33
C ALA A 276 -46.41 -2.72 1.58
N GLU A 277 -47.29 -2.28 2.47
CA GLU A 277 -47.74 -3.05 3.65
C GLU A 277 -48.40 -4.37 3.26
N ARG A 278 -49.28 -4.36 2.24
CA ARG A 278 -49.89 -5.59 1.72
C ARG A 278 -48.82 -6.54 1.17
N SER A 279 -47.90 -6.02 0.37
CA SER A 279 -46.82 -6.80 -0.24
C SER A 279 -45.87 -7.41 0.81
N ALA A 280 -45.58 -6.67 1.89
CA ALA A 280 -44.79 -7.16 3.02
C ALA A 280 -45.56 -8.21 3.85
N SER A 281 -46.87 -8.03 4.02
CA SER A 281 -47.74 -8.98 4.72
C SER A 281 -47.91 -10.32 3.97
N ASP A 282 -47.82 -10.29 2.63
CA ASP A 282 -47.88 -11.47 1.76
C ASP A 282 -46.58 -12.30 1.76
N TRP A 283 -45.45 -11.73 2.21
CA TRP A 283 -44.19 -12.47 2.35
C TRP A 283 -44.18 -13.42 3.57
N GLY A 284 -44.95 -13.11 4.62
CA GLY A 284 -45.04 -13.93 5.85
C GLY A 284 -46.09 -15.04 5.83
N LYS A 285 -46.94 -15.11 4.79
CA LYS A 285 -48.08 -16.05 4.71
C LYS A 285 -48.06 -16.95 3.48
N ARG A 286 -46.89 -17.43 3.05
CA ARG A 286 -46.83 -18.53 2.06
C ARG A 286 -46.99 -19.88 2.75
N SER A 287 -48.23 -20.20 3.13
CA SER A 287 -48.62 -21.58 3.34
C SER A 287 -48.65 -22.30 1.98
N LEU A 288 -47.96 -23.42 1.92
CA LEU A 288 -48.10 -24.49 0.94
C LEU A 288 -49.58 -24.78 0.69
N THR A 289 -50.13 -24.39 -0.46
CA THR A 289 -51.25 -25.08 -1.11
C THR A 289 -51.52 -24.41 -2.46
N GLY A 290 -51.28 -25.16 -3.53
CA GLY A 290 -51.67 -24.74 -4.87
C GLY A 290 -53.18 -24.64 -5.00
N LYS A 291 -53.65 -23.53 -5.56
CA LYS A 291 -54.78 -23.52 -6.50
C LYS A 291 -54.72 -22.25 -7.37
N LYS A 292 -54.78 -22.51 -8.68
CA LYS A 292 -54.75 -21.58 -9.81
C LYS A 292 -56.03 -20.73 -9.90
N GLY A 293 -55.88 -19.47 -10.33
CA GLY A 293 -56.90 -18.62 -10.97
C GLY A 293 -57.21 -17.35 -10.18
N ARG A 294 -57.26 -16.14 -10.73
CA ARG A 294 -57.19 -15.59 -12.10
C ARG A 294 -56.38 -14.29 -12.01
N GLY A 295 -55.28 -14.15 -12.77
CA GLY A 295 -54.68 -12.83 -13.07
C GLY A 295 -53.24 -12.54 -12.63
N GLY A 296 -52.48 -13.48 -12.07
CA GLY A 296 -51.07 -13.25 -11.73
C GLY A 296 -50.25 -14.52 -11.89
N GLY A 297 -49.64 -14.70 -13.07
CA GLY A 297 -48.82 -15.86 -13.38
C GLY A 297 -47.56 -15.91 -12.50
N VAL A 298 -47.37 -17.05 -11.82
CA VAL A 298 -46.07 -17.43 -11.26
C VAL A 298 -45.15 -17.68 -12.45
N VAL A 299 -44.20 -16.77 -12.68
CA VAL A 299 -43.16 -16.98 -13.69
C VAL A 299 -42.32 -18.16 -13.24
N ASN A 300 -42.32 -19.22 -14.04
CA ASN A 300 -41.58 -20.45 -13.77
C ASN A 300 -40.08 -20.14 -13.75
N LEU A 301 -39.34 -20.63 -12.74
CA LEU A 301 -37.90 -20.36 -12.59
C LEU A 301 -37.08 -20.78 -13.84
N GLU A 302 -37.54 -21.79 -14.57
CA GLU A 302 -36.95 -22.21 -15.85
C GLU A 302 -37.09 -21.17 -16.98
N GLN A 303 -38.12 -20.31 -16.95
CA GLN A 303 -38.27 -19.21 -17.92
C GLN A 303 -37.32 -18.04 -17.63
N ARG A 304 -36.93 -17.82 -16.36
CA ARG A 304 -35.90 -16.83 -15.99
C ARG A 304 -34.52 -17.19 -16.51
N GLN A 305 -34.17 -18.48 -16.52
CA GLN A 305 -32.89 -18.93 -17.09
C GLN A 305 -32.83 -18.75 -18.61
N LYS A 306 -33.95 -18.91 -19.33
CA LYS A 306 -34.01 -18.65 -20.79
C LYS A 306 -33.83 -17.17 -21.14
N PHE A 307 -34.32 -16.23 -20.32
CA PHE A 307 -34.09 -14.79 -20.53
C PHE A 307 -32.66 -14.36 -20.20
N SER A 308 -32.02 -14.99 -19.20
CA SER A 308 -30.60 -14.73 -18.90
C SER A 308 -29.66 -15.22 -20.01
N ALA A 309 -30.05 -16.25 -20.77
CA ALA A 309 -29.27 -16.77 -21.90
C ALA A 309 -29.43 -15.94 -23.20
N LEU A 310 -30.49 -15.14 -23.31
CA LEU A 310 -30.72 -14.26 -24.47
C LEU A 310 -30.08 -12.88 -24.35
N ASN A 311 -29.71 -12.46 -23.13
CA ASN A 311 -29.01 -11.19 -22.86
C ASN A 311 -27.53 -11.40 -22.50
N GLY A 312 -27.00 -12.61 -22.72
CA GLY A 312 -25.58 -12.92 -22.63
C GLY A 312 -24.99 -13.14 -24.02
N ASN A 313 -24.80 -12.04 -24.75
CA ASN A 313 -23.83 -11.87 -25.85
C ASN A 313 -23.32 -10.44 -25.79
#